data_AF-A0A7Y4YJY0-F1
#
_entry.id   AF-A0A7Y4YJY0-F1
#
_cell.length_a   1.000
_cell.length_b   1.000
_cell.length_c   1.000
_cell.angle_alpha   90.00
_cell.angle_beta   90.00
_cell.angle_gamma   90.00
#
_symmetry.space_group_name_H-M   'P 1'
#
loop_
_entity.id
_entity.type
_entity.pdbx_description
1 polymer ?
#
loop_
_entity_poly.entity_id
_entity_poly.type
_entity_poly.pdbx_seq_one_letter_code
_entity_poly.pdbx_strand_id
1 'polypeptide(L)'
;ARSLSWWRSAFPDQNLTVYAGGGWLFHNQSYFARPDNSGRALFRYVAHADLDLYRNRVVLFVDGNFFTDRSASNVLRPSEFDLVMGLAVRYHEMEIALIHERDLPLDRGGLVQRYVALQLRYEFEWTKSSSPTNIAKGGHHAIR
;
A
#
# COMPACT_ATOMS: atom_id res chain seq x y z
N ALA A 1 -26.88 -7.13 -0.50
CA ALA A 1 -25.92 -6.15 0.05
C ALA A 1 -26.69 -4.95 0.58
N ARG A 2 -26.52 -4.55 1.85
CA ARG A 2 -27.14 -3.34 2.40
C ARG A 2 -26.57 -2.11 1.67
N SER A 3 -27.44 -1.21 1.24
CA SER A 3 -27.05 0.06 0.59
C SER A 3 -26.14 0.87 1.53
N LEU A 4 -24.96 1.28 1.06
CA LEU A 4 -24.01 2.17 1.75
C LEU A 4 -24.52 3.64 1.77
N SER A 5 -25.82 3.87 1.83
CA SER A 5 -26.44 5.20 1.68
C SER A 5 -26.04 6.18 2.78
N TRP A 6 -25.88 5.70 4.02
CA TRP A 6 -25.43 6.52 5.14
C TRP A 6 -24.01 7.05 4.94
N TRP A 7 -23.13 6.24 4.34
CA TRP A 7 -21.73 6.58 4.10
C TRP A 7 -21.61 7.67 3.04
N ARG A 8 -22.33 7.53 1.92
CA ARG A 8 -22.40 8.54 0.86
C ARG A 8 -22.94 9.90 1.36
N SER A 9 -23.85 9.88 2.34
CA SER A 9 -24.38 11.11 2.93
C SER A 9 -23.41 11.78 3.91
N ALA A 10 -22.61 11.00 4.64
CA ALA A 10 -21.64 11.53 5.59
C ALA A 10 -20.34 12.00 4.91
N PHE A 11 -20.04 11.44 3.73
CA PHE A 11 -18.78 11.58 3.02
C PHE A 11 -19.01 11.84 1.52
N PRO A 12 -19.65 12.96 1.15
CA PRO A 12 -20.08 13.20 -0.24
C PRO A 12 -18.92 13.37 -1.22
N ASP A 13 -17.77 13.85 -0.73
CA ASP A 13 -16.59 14.20 -1.55
C ASP A 13 -15.39 13.27 -1.28
N GLN A 14 -15.54 12.28 -0.40
CA GLN A 14 -14.45 11.41 0.03
C GLN A 14 -14.50 10.08 -0.71
N ASN A 15 -13.34 9.65 -1.15
CA ASN A 15 -13.18 8.35 -1.79
C ASN A 15 -12.87 7.26 -0.77
N LEU A 16 -13.39 6.05 -1.02
CA LEU A 16 -13.01 4.82 -0.33
C LEU A 16 -12.50 3.84 -1.37
N THR A 17 -11.22 3.51 -1.29
CA THR A 17 -10.60 2.49 -2.13
C THR A 17 -10.37 1.26 -1.27
N VAL A 18 -10.85 0.11 -1.71
CA VAL A 18 -10.63 -1.17 -1.02
C VAL A 18 -10.24 -2.22 -2.02
N TYR A 19 -9.22 -3.00 -1.71
CA TYR A 19 -8.90 -4.22 -2.45
C TYR A 19 -8.45 -5.32 -1.51
N ALA A 20 -8.64 -6.56 -1.93
CA ALA A 20 -8.16 -7.74 -1.24
C ALA A 20 -7.71 -8.78 -2.25
N GLY A 21 -6.79 -9.64 -1.84
CA GLY A 21 -6.21 -10.64 -2.72
C GLY A 21 -5.54 -11.78 -1.98
N GLY A 22 -5.20 -12.82 -2.74
CA GLY A 22 -4.42 -13.96 -2.28
C GLY A 22 -3.20 -14.15 -3.17
N GLY A 23 -2.06 -14.45 -2.55
CA GLY A 23 -0.82 -14.80 -3.22
C GLY A 23 -0.30 -16.17 -2.75
N TRP A 24 0.45 -16.84 -3.63
CA TRP A 24 1.09 -18.11 -3.34
C TRP A 24 2.61 -18.00 -3.50
N LEU A 25 3.32 -18.20 -2.39
CA LEU A 25 4.77 -18.26 -2.34
C LEU A 25 5.24 -19.68 -2.69
N PHE A 26 5.07 -20.08 -3.95
CA PHE A 26 5.32 -21.44 -4.42
C PHE A 26 6.80 -21.85 -4.25
N HIS A 27 7.73 -20.96 -4.60
CA HIS A 27 9.16 -21.14 -4.38
C HIS A 27 9.68 -20.15 -3.32
N ASN A 28 9.52 -20.52 -2.05
CA ASN A 28 10.01 -19.75 -0.91
C ASN A 28 10.93 -20.59 -0.02
N GLN A 29 12.16 -20.11 0.17
CA GLN A 29 13.18 -20.75 1.00
C GLN A 29 13.55 -19.93 2.24
N SER A 30 13.36 -18.61 2.21
CA SER A 30 13.91 -17.67 3.19
C SER A 30 12.87 -16.75 3.85
N TYR A 31 11.66 -16.65 3.31
CA TYR A 31 10.62 -15.79 3.86
C TYR A 31 9.86 -16.50 4.98
N PHE A 32 9.92 -15.94 6.18
CA PHE A 32 9.38 -16.53 7.40
C PHE A 32 7.86 -16.39 7.47
N ALA A 33 7.22 -17.25 8.26
CA ALA A 33 5.76 -17.28 8.41
C ALA A 33 5.28 -16.62 9.71
N ARG A 34 6.21 -16.09 10.52
CA ARG A 34 5.99 -15.52 11.85
C ARG A 34 7.00 -14.39 12.14
N PRO A 35 6.68 -13.48 13.08
CA PRO A 35 7.55 -12.36 13.47
C PRO A 35 8.88 -12.80 14.11
N ASP A 36 8.91 -13.98 14.72
CA ASP A 36 10.11 -14.56 15.34
C ASP A 36 11.06 -15.24 14.34
N ASN A 37 10.87 -14.98 13.04
CA ASN A 37 11.65 -15.56 11.93
C ASN A 37 11.60 -17.10 11.91
N SER A 38 10.46 -17.68 12.27
CA SER A 38 10.25 -19.13 12.21
C SER A 38 9.20 -19.54 11.18
N GLY A 39 9.24 -20.82 10.78
CA GLY A 39 8.37 -21.35 9.74
C GLY A 39 8.75 -20.84 8.34
N ARG A 40 8.00 -21.28 7.33
CA ARG A 40 8.17 -20.80 5.95
C ARG A 40 6.83 -20.42 5.37
N ALA A 41 6.70 -19.17 4.93
CA ALA A 41 5.45 -18.68 4.38
C ALA A 41 5.02 -19.48 3.14
N LEU A 42 3.72 -19.76 3.03
CA LEU A 42 3.11 -20.42 1.87
C LEU A 42 2.10 -19.53 1.16
N PHE A 43 1.06 -19.06 1.86
CA PHE A 43 0.08 -18.14 1.30
C PHE A 43 0.20 -16.77 1.95
N ARG A 44 -0.12 -15.73 1.18
CA ARG A 44 -0.32 -14.35 1.66
C ARG A 44 -1.74 -13.92 1.33
N TYR A 45 -2.53 -13.55 2.33
CA TYR A 45 -3.80 -12.87 2.12
C TYR A 45 -3.60 -11.39 2.40
N VAL A 46 -3.93 -10.54 1.44
CA VAL A 46 -3.78 -9.09 1.57
C VAL A 46 -5.15 -8.43 1.58
N ALA A 47 -5.32 -7.42 2.42
CA ALA A 47 -6.44 -6.50 2.39
C ALA A 47 -5.90 -5.08 2.60
N HIS A 48 -6.37 -4.15 1.79
CA HIS A 48 -5.99 -2.75 1.85
C HIS A 48 -7.23 -1.88 1.77
N ALA A 49 -7.22 -0.78 2.53
CA ALA A 49 -8.24 0.24 2.46
C ALA A 49 -7.63 1.63 2.64
N ASP A 50 -7.97 2.53 1.71
CA ASP A 50 -7.74 3.97 1.81
C ASP A 50 -9.07 4.69 1.98
N LEU A 51 -9.15 5.49 3.04
CA LEU A 51 -10.25 6.41 3.28
C LEU A 51 -9.73 7.84 3.17
N ASP A 52 -10.19 8.56 2.16
CA ASP A 52 -10.03 10.00 2.11
C ASP A 52 -10.88 10.61 3.23
N LEU A 53 -10.25 11.37 4.13
CA LEU A 53 -10.95 12.08 5.20
C LEU A 53 -11.24 13.53 4.80
N TYR A 54 -10.44 14.12 3.92
CA TYR A 54 -10.58 15.52 3.52
C TYR A 54 -9.89 15.82 2.18
N ARG A 55 -10.69 15.92 1.10
CA ARG A 55 -10.28 16.46 -0.20
C ARG A 55 -8.95 15.88 -0.72
N ASN A 56 -8.72 14.60 -0.48
CA ASN A 56 -7.49 13.87 -0.77
C ASN A 56 -6.21 14.48 -0.12
N ARG A 57 -6.38 15.34 0.89
CA ARG A 57 -5.29 15.93 1.69
C ARG A 57 -5.04 15.20 2.99
N VAL A 58 -6.07 14.58 3.56
CA VAL A 58 -5.94 13.77 4.76
C VAL A 58 -6.46 12.38 4.42
N VAL A 59 -5.61 11.37 4.51
CA VAL A 59 -5.95 9.99 4.12
C VAL A 59 -5.62 9.07 5.28
N LEU A 60 -6.60 8.27 5.70
CA LEU A 60 -6.40 7.15 6.60
C LEU A 60 -6.23 5.89 5.74
N PHE A 61 -5.10 5.21 5.89
CA PHE A 61 -4.83 3.96 5.18
C PHE A 61 -4.62 2.81 6.16
N VAL A 62 -5.03 1.62 5.75
CA VAL A 62 -4.84 0.38 6.49
C VAL A 62 -4.47 -0.73 5.53
N ASP A 63 -3.39 -1.43 5.82
CA ASP A 63 -2.88 -2.59 5.10
C ASP A 63 -2.78 -3.78 6.06
N GLY A 64 -3.37 -4.90 5.68
CA GLY A 64 -3.32 -6.15 6.43
C GLY A 64 -2.75 -7.27 5.58
N ASN A 65 -1.74 -7.97 6.10
CA ASN A 65 -1.16 -9.16 5.52
C ASN A 65 -1.30 -10.34 6.47
N PHE A 66 -1.90 -11.42 5.99
CA PHE A 66 -1.90 -12.70 6.68
C PHE A 66 -0.96 -13.65 5.98
N PHE A 67 -0.06 -14.28 6.72
CA PHE A 67 0.82 -15.32 6.20
C PHE A 67 0.42 -16.68 6.76
N THR A 68 0.58 -17.74 5.97
CA THR A 68 0.39 -19.12 6.41
C THR A 68 1.72 -19.89 6.41
N ASP A 69 1.85 -20.91 7.24
CA ASP A 69 3.05 -21.74 7.32
C ASP A 69 2.91 -23.02 6.48
N ARG A 70 3.89 -23.26 5.60
CA ARG A 70 4.02 -24.49 4.79
C ARG A 70 4.08 -25.77 5.63
N SER A 71 4.62 -25.68 6.84
CA SER A 71 4.82 -26.82 7.73
C SER A 71 3.67 -27.03 8.72
N ALA A 72 2.65 -26.16 8.72
CA ALA A 72 1.49 -26.31 9.57
C ALA A 72 0.61 -27.49 9.13
N SER A 73 -0.08 -28.12 10.09
CA SER A 73 -1.07 -29.16 9.81
C SER A 73 -2.23 -28.68 8.93
N ASN A 74 -2.58 -27.38 9.04
CA ASN A 74 -3.50 -26.71 8.15
C ASN A 74 -2.80 -25.53 7.48
N VAL A 75 -2.38 -25.74 6.23
CA VAL A 75 -1.61 -24.76 5.44
C VAL A 75 -2.41 -23.53 4.98
N LEU A 76 -3.74 -23.55 5.12
CA LEU A 76 -4.62 -22.40 4.84
C LEU A 76 -4.88 -21.54 6.08
N ARG A 77 -4.55 -22.03 7.27
CA ARG A 77 -4.71 -21.28 8.51
C ARG A 77 -3.58 -20.24 8.63
N PRO A 78 -3.90 -18.95 8.84
CA PRO A 78 -2.89 -17.94 9.11
C PRO A 78 -2.06 -18.26 10.35
N SER A 79 -0.73 -18.11 10.22
CA SER A 79 0.26 -18.16 11.30
C SER A 79 0.67 -16.76 11.76
N GLU A 80 0.53 -15.75 10.91
CA GLU A 80 0.90 -14.36 11.21
C GLU A 80 -0.13 -13.36 10.66
N PHE A 81 -0.26 -12.24 11.36
CA PHE A 81 -0.94 -11.03 10.91
C PHE A 81 -0.02 -9.82 11.08
N ASP A 82 0.36 -9.24 9.95
CA ASP A 82 1.04 -7.97 9.81
C ASP A 82 -0.02 -6.91 9.49
N LEU A 83 -0.12 -5.89 10.34
CA LEU A 83 -1.04 -4.77 10.22
C LEU A 83 -0.26 -3.46 10.20
N VAL A 84 -0.42 -2.72 9.12
CA VAL A 84 0.01 -1.33 9.00
C VAL A 84 -1.22 -0.44 8.98
N MET A 85 -1.22 0.60 9.78
CA MET A 85 -2.21 1.67 9.73
C MET A 85 -1.52 3.02 9.75
N GLY A 86 -2.03 3.99 9.00
CA GLY A 86 -1.41 5.31 8.98
C GLY A 86 -2.36 6.44 8.64
N LEU A 87 -2.00 7.63 9.11
CA LEU A 87 -2.66 8.88 8.78
C LEU A 87 -1.68 9.75 8.00
N ALA A 88 -1.99 9.98 6.74
CA ALA A 88 -1.21 10.80 5.82
C ALA A 88 -1.82 12.19 5.66
N VAL A 89 -0.97 13.20 5.64
CA VAL A 89 -1.30 14.58 5.29
C VAL A 89 -0.51 14.97 4.04
N ARG A 90 -1.20 15.38 2.98
CA ARG A 90 -0.63 15.76 1.69
C ARG A 90 -0.70 17.27 1.48
N TYR A 91 0.40 17.83 1.00
CA TYR A 91 0.53 19.24 0.65
C TYR A 91 1.43 19.39 -0.58
N HIS A 92 0.85 19.80 -1.70
CA HIS A 92 1.51 19.78 -3.02
C HIS A 92 2.16 18.41 -3.30
N GLU A 93 3.46 18.38 -3.57
CA GLU A 93 4.21 17.17 -3.88
C GLU A 93 4.74 16.45 -2.62
N MET A 94 4.36 16.92 -1.42
CA MET A 94 4.79 16.36 -0.14
C MET A 94 3.67 15.57 0.54
N GLU A 95 4.05 14.48 1.21
CA GLU A 95 3.19 13.73 2.13
C GLU A 95 3.94 13.48 3.44
N ILE A 96 3.31 13.76 4.56
CA ILE A 96 3.78 13.35 5.89
C ILE A 96 2.80 12.32 6.43
N ALA A 97 3.29 11.17 6.85
CA ALA A 97 2.48 10.10 7.41
C ALA A 97 2.95 9.68 8.80
N LEU A 98 2.01 9.59 9.74
CA LEU A 98 2.22 8.87 11.00
C LEU A 98 1.75 7.44 10.79
N ILE A 99 2.65 6.47 10.94
CA ILE A 99 2.43 5.06 10.64
C ILE A 99 2.59 4.25 11.91
N HIS A 100 1.67 3.34 12.16
CA HIS A 100 1.77 2.32 13.19
C HIS A 100 1.72 0.94 12.54
N GLU A 101 2.74 0.14 12.78
CA GLU A 101 2.85 -1.23 12.28
C GLU A 101 2.90 -2.22 13.44
N ARG A 102 2.32 -3.40 13.22
CA ARG A 102 2.24 -4.46 14.21
C ARG A 102 2.18 -5.85 13.55
N ASP A 103 3.15 -6.69 13.91
CA ASP A 103 3.24 -8.09 13.48
C ASP A 103 2.92 -9.03 14.64
N LEU A 104 2.00 -9.96 14.39
CA LEU A 104 1.39 -10.82 15.41
C LEU A 104 1.43 -12.28 14.99
N PRO A 105 1.92 -13.20 15.84
CA PRO A 105 1.68 -14.61 15.65
C PRO A 105 0.20 -14.91 15.96
N LEU A 106 -0.47 -15.62 15.07
CA LEU A 106 -1.89 -15.98 15.19
C LEU A 106 -2.13 -17.43 15.60
N ASP A 107 -1.16 -18.31 15.34
CA ASP A 107 -1.29 -19.74 15.60
C ASP A 107 -0.70 -20.18 16.95
N ARG A 108 0.09 -19.31 17.60
CA ARG A 108 0.71 -19.54 18.90
C ARG A 108 1.02 -18.23 19.63
N GLY A 109 1.33 -18.31 20.92
CA GLY A 109 1.96 -17.20 21.64
C GLY A 109 3.40 -17.00 21.18
N GLY A 110 3.91 -15.76 21.23
CA GLY A 110 5.27 -15.47 20.77
C GLY A 110 5.58 -13.98 20.68
N LEU A 111 6.63 -13.68 19.92
CA LEU A 111 7.10 -12.32 19.67
C LEU A 111 6.02 -11.49 18.97
N VAL A 112 5.73 -10.32 19.52
CA VAL A 112 4.92 -9.29 18.86
C VAL A 112 5.83 -8.12 18.54
N GLN A 113 6.02 -7.83 17.26
CA GLN A 113 6.79 -6.67 16.82
C GLN A 113 5.84 -5.52 16.56
N ARG A 114 6.26 -4.30 16.93
CA ARG A 114 5.48 -3.09 16.69
C ARG A 114 6.38 -1.88 16.68
N TYR A 115 6.04 -0.89 15.86
CA TYR A 115 6.69 0.40 15.88
C TYR A 115 5.71 1.51 15.48
N VAL A 116 6.16 2.75 15.69
CA VAL A 116 5.52 3.95 15.15
C VAL A 116 6.59 4.71 14.39
N ALA A 117 6.26 5.13 13.17
CA ALA A 117 7.16 5.88 12.30
C ALA A 117 6.50 7.18 11.85
N LEU A 118 7.34 8.20 11.67
CA LEU A 118 6.99 9.41 10.93
C LEU A 118 7.69 9.33 9.58
N GLN A 119 6.93 9.31 8.49
CA GLN A 119 7.45 9.23 7.13
C GLN A 119 7.21 10.56 6.41
N LEU A 120 8.23 11.02 5.69
CA LEU A 120 8.12 12.13 4.75
C LEU A 120 8.36 11.58 3.33
N ARG A 121 7.41 11.80 2.42
CA ARG A 121 7.54 11.53 1.00
C ARG A 121 7.52 12.84 0.22
N TYR A 122 8.37 12.96 -0.78
CA TYR A 122 8.37 14.03 -1.77
C TYR A 122 8.41 13.42 -3.17
N GLU A 123 7.45 13.78 -4.01
CA GLU A 123 7.32 13.28 -5.37
C GLU A 123 7.88 14.31 -6.36
N PHE A 124 8.65 13.86 -7.36
CA PHE A 124 9.12 14.74 -8.42
C PHE A 124 9.24 13.97 -9.73
N GLU A 125 8.97 14.66 -10.83
CA GLU A 125 9.20 14.15 -12.17
C GLU A 125 10.46 14.81 -12.75
N TRP A 126 11.35 14.00 -13.31
CA TRP A 126 12.46 14.50 -14.12
C TRP A 126 12.30 14.04 -15.55
N THR A 127 11.86 14.96 -16.42
CA THR A 127 11.88 14.74 -17.87
C THR A 127 13.20 15.24 -18.46
N LYS A 128 13.96 14.36 -19.12
CA LYS A 128 15.13 14.78 -19.91
C LYS A 128 14.61 15.51 -21.14
N SER A 129 14.73 16.84 -21.17
CA SER A 129 14.47 17.61 -22.38
C SER A 129 15.41 17.14 -23.49
N SER A 130 14.87 16.44 -24.49
CA SER A 130 15.57 16.28 -25.75
C SER A 130 15.34 17.54 -26.57
N SER A 131 16.19 18.55 -26.43
CA SER A 131 16.51 19.45 -27.54
C SER A 131 17.69 20.35 -27.23
N PRO A 132 18.56 20.52 -28.23
CA PRO A 132 18.84 21.86 -28.70
C PRO A 132 18.65 21.97 -30.22
N THR A 133 17.70 22.82 -30.61
CA THR A 133 17.80 23.79 -31.73
C THR A 133 18.64 23.39 -32.95
N ASN A 134 17.98 23.03 -34.07
CA ASN A 134 18.29 23.45 -35.46
C ASN A 134 17.49 22.59 -36.48
N ILE A 135 16.22 22.94 -36.76
CA ILE A 135 15.73 22.83 -38.15
C ILE A 135 15.81 24.25 -38.70
N ALA A 136 16.80 24.43 -39.55
CA ALA A 136 17.21 25.69 -40.12
C ALA A 136 16.04 26.41 -40.79
N LYS A 137 16.10 27.74 -40.69
CA LYS A 137 15.61 28.67 -41.71
C LYS A 137 15.88 28.08 -43.10
N GLY A 138 14.83 27.83 -43.87
CA GLY A 138 14.96 27.36 -45.25
C GLY A 138 13.62 27.36 -45.98
N GLY A 139 13.31 28.48 -46.61
CA GLY A 139 12.34 28.52 -47.71
C GLY A 139 11.09 29.33 -47.46
N HIS A 140 11.21 30.64 -47.68
CA HIS A 140 10.13 31.37 -48.33
C HIS A 140 9.67 30.63 -49.59
N HIS A 141 8.37 30.42 -49.77
CA HIS A 141 7.60 30.48 -51.03
C HIS A 141 6.15 30.15 -50.65
N ALA A 142 5.27 31.12 -50.40
CA ALA A 142 4.55 31.93 -51.38
C ALA A 142 3.62 31.10 -52.31
N ILE A 143 2.31 31.23 -52.04
CA ILE A 143 1.18 31.38 -52.99
C ILE A 143 0.86 30.16 -53.89
N ARG A 144 -0.28 29.49 -53.66
CA ARG A 144 -1.64 29.73 -54.20
C ARG A 144 -2.62 28.72 -53.60
#